data_AF-A0A437MIR3-F1
#
_entry.id   AF-A0A437MIR3-F1
#
_cell.length_a   1.000
_cell.length_b   1.000
_cell.length_c   1.000
_cell.angle_alpha   90.00
_cell.angle_beta   90.00
_cell.angle_gamma   90.00
#
_symmetry.space_group_name_H-M   'P 1'
#
loop_
_entity.id
_entity.type
_entity.pdbx_description
1 polymer ?
#
loop_
_entity_poly.entity_id
_entity_poly.type
_entity_poly.pdbx_seq_one_letter_code
_entity_poly.pdbx_strand_id
1 'polypeptide(L)' 'MQETGMMEEEAPRKTDAALAPKNYDGWSVGDFEAHLRALKAEIARAEAAMAGRKSSMAAADALFRKP' A
#
# COMPACT_ATOMS: atom_id res chain seq x y z
N MET A 1 22.01 -19.93 -31.32
CA MET A 1 20.85 -19.18 -30.80
C MET A 1 20.18 -20.06 -29.76
N GLN A 2 20.40 -19.77 -28.48
CA GLN A 2 19.63 -20.37 -27.38
C GLN A 2 18.96 -19.20 -26.68
N GLU A 3 17.65 -19.19 -26.76
CA GLU A 3 16.74 -18.18 -26.25
C GLU A 3 16.58 -18.41 -24.75
N THR A 4 17.26 -17.61 -23.93
CA THR A 4 17.10 -17.67 -22.48
C THR A 4 15.81 -16.97 -22.09
N GLY A 5 14.77 -17.77 -21.87
CA GLY A 5 13.51 -17.34 -21.29
C GLY A 5 13.71 -16.77 -19.90
N MET A 6 13.68 -15.43 -19.81
CA MET A 6 13.59 -14.68 -18.56
C MET A 6 12.13 -14.72 -18.11
N MET A 7 11.68 -15.85 -17.56
CA MET A 7 10.47 -15.85 -16.73
C MET A 7 10.87 -15.30 -15.37
N GLU A 8 10.80 -13.97 -15.24
CA GLU A 8 10.77 -13.32 -13.93
C GLU A 8 9.52 -13.82 -13.21
N GLU A 9 9.69 -14.85 -12.39
CA GLU A 9 8.71 -15.33 -11.43
C GLU A 9 8.30 -14.12 -10.58
N GLU A 10 7.14 -13.53 -10.87
CA GLU A 10 6.59 -12.40 -10.11
C GLU A 10 6.43 -12.88 -8.67
N ALA A 11 7.43 -12.55 -7.84
CA ALA A 11 7.48 -12.98 -6.46
C ALA A 11 6.13 -12.66 -5.81
N PRO A 12 5.55 -13.60 -5.03
CA PRO A 12 4.21 -13.42 -4.48
C PRO A 12 4.18 -12.08 -3.75
N ARG A 13 3.29 -11.18 -4.20
CA ARG A 13 3.09 -9.88 -3.54
C ARG A 13 2.88 -10.18 -2.08
N LYS A 14 3.73 -9.63 -1.21
CA LYS A 14 3.56 -9.73 0.23
C LYS A 14 2.15 -9.21 0.51
N THR A 15 1.24 -10.12 0.85
CA THR A 15 -0.08 -9.71 1.29
C THR A 15 0.14 -9.02 2.62
N ASP A 16 -0.38 -7.81 2.77
CA ASP A 16 -0.28 -7.08 4.03
C ASP A 16 -1.12 -7.84 5.06
N ALA A 17 -0.50 -8.81 5.75
CA ALA A 17 -1.14 -9.68 6.72
C ALA A 17 -1.81 -8.88 7.86
N ALA A 18 -1.38 -7.62 8.05
CA ALA A 18 -1.99 -6.66 8.97
C ALA A 18 -3.45 -6.31 8.62
N LEU A 19 -3.87 -6.50 7.38
CA LEU A 19 -5.22 -6.20 6.86
C LEU A 19 -6.08 -7.46 6.67
N ALA A 20 -5.58 -8.64 7.07
CA ALA A 20 -6.40 -9.85 7.05
C ALA A 20 -7.64 -9.66 7.95
N PRO A 21 -8.81 -10.23 7.57
CA PRO A 21 -10.01 -10.16 8.39
C PRO A 21 -9.72 -10.68 9.80
N LYS A 22 -9.89 -9.83 10.81
CA LYS A 22 -9.80 -10.23 12.22
C LYS A 22 -11.18 -10.62 12.73
N ASN A 23 -11.23 -11.70 13.52
CA ASN A 23 -12.38 -11.92 14.40
C ASN A 23 -12.29 -10.94 15.58
N TYR A 24 -13.39 -10.23 15.84
CA TYR A 24 -13.52 -9.25 16.92
C TYR A 24 -14.30 -9.79 18.13
N ASP A 25 -14.68 -11.08 18.13
CA ASP A 25 -15.36 -11.71 19.24
C ASP A 25 -14.53 -11.59 20.53
N GLY A 26 -15.18 -11.15 21.62
CA GLY A 26 -14.58 -11.00 22.94
C GLY A 26 -13.74 -9.73 23.13
N TRP A 27 -13.69 -8.83 22.15
CA TRP A 27 -13.00 -7.55 22.30
C TRP A 27 -13.73 -6.62 23.26
N SER A 28 -12.97 -5.95 24.12
CA SER A 28 -13.47 -4.83 24.89
C SER A 28 -13.52 -3.57 24.05
N VAL A 29 -14.23 -2.54 24.53
CA VAL A 29 -14.23 -1.20 23.90
C VAL A 29 -12.80 -0.65 23.78
N GLY A 30 -11.96 -0.87 24.79
CA GLY A 30 -10.55 -0.42 24.78
C GLY A 30 -9.73 -1.08 23.68
N ASP A 31 -10.00 -2.36 23.38
CA ASP A 31 -9.33 -3.10 22.30
C ASP A 31 -9.72 -2.51 20.93
N PHE A 32 -11.01 -2.21 20.73
CA PHE A 32 -11.49 -1.56 19.53
C PHE A 32 -10.84 -0.18 19.33
N GLU A 33 -10.80 0.64 20.37
CA GLU A 33 -10.18 1.95 20.29
C GLU A 33 -8.68 1.87 19.97
N ALA A 34 -7.95 0.94 20.59
CA ALA A 34 -6.54 0.72 20.32
C ALA A 34 -6.31 0.28 18.86
N HIS A 35 -7.11 -0.65 18.37
CA HIS A 35 -7.02 -1.11 16.99
C HIS A 35 -7.35 -0.02 15.98
N LEU A 36 -8.40 0.76 16.23
CA LEU A 36 -8.78 1.89 15.38
C LEU A 36 -7.68 2.95 15.31
N ARG A 37 -7.01 3.25 16.43
CA ARG A 37 -5.86 4.15 16.45
C ARG A 37 -4.73 3.63 15.55
N ALA A 38 -4.43 2.34 15.60
CA ALA A 38 -3.40 1.73 14.75
C ALA A 38 -3.76 1.79 13.26
N LEU A 39 -5.01 1.48 12.89
CA LEU A 39 -5.48 1.55 11.51
C LEU A 39 -5.42 2.98 10.96
N LYS A 40 -5.84 3.98 11.73
CA LYS A 40 -5.75 5.39 11.33
C LYS A 40 -4.32 5.83 11.07
N ALA A 41 -3.37 5.38 11.89
CA ALA A 41 -1.95 5.67 11.67
C ALA A 41 -1.41 5.02 10.38
N GLU A 42 -1.88 3.81 10.05
CA GLU A 42 -1.52 3.16 8.79
C GLU A 42 -2.12 3.90 7.58
N ILE A 43 -3.39 4.31 7.66
CA ILE A 43 -4.02 5.14 6.61
C ILE A 43 -3.20 6.41 6.38
N ALA A 44 -2.80 7.12 7.43
CA ALA A 44 -1.99 8.33 7.30
C ALA A 44 -0.62 8.07 6.63
N ARG A 45 0.04 6.94 6.94
CA ARG A 45 1.27 6.53 6.25
C ARG A 45 1.05 6.28 4.77
N ALA A 46 -0.01 5.53 4.44
CA ALA A 46 -0.37 5.20 3.06
C ALA A 46 -0.71 6.47 2.25
N GLU A 47 -1.49 7.37 2.83
CA GLU A 47 -1.85 8.67 2.23
C GLU A 47 -0.61 9.52 1.96
N ALA A 48 0.35 9.60 2.90
CA ALA A 48 1.60 10.32 2.71
C ALA A 48 2.44 9.72 1.57
N ALA A 49 2.55 8.40 1.49
CA ALA A 49 3.24 7.72 0.41
C ALA A 49 2.56 7.95 -0.95
N MET A 50 1.23 7.96 -0.98
CA MET A 50 0.46 8.29 -2.18
C MET A 50 0.68 9.74 -2.62
N ALA A 51 0.72 10.69 -1.69
CA ALA A 51 0.95 12.11 -2.01
C ALA A 51 2.29 12.31 -2.72
N GLY A 52 3.38 11.69 -2.23
CA GLY A 52 4.70 11.76 -2.87
C GLY A 52 4.76 11.13 -4.27
N ARG A 53 3.96 10.08 -4.51
CA ARG A 53 3.84 9.46 -5.84
C ARG A 53 3.03 10.34 -6.79
N LYS A 54 1.92 10.91 -6.33
CA LYS A 54 1.09 11.85 -7.11
C LYS A 54 1.87 13.10 -7.50
N SER A 55 2.70 13.66 -6.60
CA SER A 55 3.54 14.81 -6.94
C SER A 55 4.57 14.47 -8.02
N SER A 56 5.14 13.26 -7.97
CA SER A 56 6.07 12.77 -8.98
C SER A 56 5.39 12.58 -10.34
N MET A 57 4.17 12.01 -10.35
CA MET A 57 3.38 11.87 -11.58
C MET A 57 2.94 13.22 -12.15
N ALA A 58 2.52 14.16 -11.31
CA ALA A 58 2.14 15.51 -11.76
C ALA A 58 3.34 16.27 -12.34
N ALA A 59 4.54 16.12 -11.75
CA ALA A 59 5.77 16.68 -12.29
C ALA A 59 6.17 16.04 -13.64
N ALA A 60 6.00 14.72 -13.78
CA ALA A 60 6.21 14.03 -15.04
C ALA A 60 5.19 14.49 -16.11
N ASP A 61 3.91 14.56 -15.76
CA ASP A 61 2.86 15.04 -16.66
C ASP A 61 3.13 16.47 -17.14
N ALA A 62 3.57 17.37 -16.25
CA ALA A 62 3.94 18.75 -16.61
C ALA A 62 5.19 18.85 -17.51
N LEU A 63 6.14 17.91 -17.38
CA LEU A 63 7.35 17.87 -18.20
C LEU A 63 7.10 17.27 -19.59
N PHE A 64 6.23 16.26 -19.69
CA PHE A 64 6.03 15.47 -20.90
C PHE A 64 4.77 15.81 -21.70
N ARG A 65 3.74 16.42 -21.09
CA ARG A 65 2.68 17.07 -21.88
C ARG A 65 3.16 18.46 -22.29
N LYS A 66 3.59 18.58 -23.55
CA LYS A 66 3.59 19.87 -24.25
C LYS A 66 2.13 20.36 -24.42
N PRO A 67 1.88 21.67 -24.44
CA PRO A 67 0.53 22.24 -24.47
C PRO A 67 -0.26 21.80 -25.71
#